data_AF-A0A1Q6RL91-F1
#
_entry.id   AF-A0A1Q6RL91-F1
#
_cell.length_a   1.000
_cell.length_b   1.000
_cell.length_c   1.000
_cell.angle_alpha   90.00
_cell.angle_beta   90.00
_cell.angle_gamma   90.00
#
_symmetry.space_group_name_H-M   'P 1'
#
loop_
_entity.id
_entity.type
_entity.pdbx_description
1 polymer ?
#
loop_
_entity_poly.entity_id
_entity_poly.type
_entity_poly.pdbx_seq_one_letter_code
_entity_poly.pdbx_strand_id
1 'polypeptide(L)'
;MQEVDKILYKMGYYDADPHKKQEVQDSIDAAEEFMRASGVPAELITSKRAYAVKAIYADAVDKGTPDEIVKKDGMIVALISQMRR
;
A
#
# COMPACT_ATOMS: atom_id res chain seq x y z
N MET A 1 9.24 15.11 3.14
CA MET A 1 8.17 14.50 2.33
C MET A 1 7.77 13.19 2.99
N GLN A 2 6.55 13.11 3.52
CA GLN A 2 6.01 11.94 4.21
C GLN A 2 5.76 10.80 3.21
N GLU A 3 5.55 9.57 3.69
CA GLU A 3 5.30 8.40 2.82
C GLU A 3 4.06 8.61 1.94
N VAL A 4 2.96 9.07 2.55
CA VAL A 4 1.71 9.43 1.87
C VAL A 4 1.93 10.45 0.74
N ASP A 5 2.76 11.48 0.95
CA ASP A 5 3.05 12.50 -0.07
C ASP A 5 3.76 11.87 -1.29
N LYS A 6 4.64 10.90 -1.07
CA LYS A 6 5.35 10.19 -2.15
C LYS A 6 4.42 9.28 -2.94
N ILE A 7 3.48 8.64 -2.24
CA ILE A 7 2.49 7.75 -2.86
C ILE A 7 1.49 8.58 -3.69
N LEU A 8 0.98 9.68 -3.13
CA LEU A 8 0.14 10.65 -3.84
C LEU A 8 0.81 11.16 -5.12
N TYR A 9 2.08 11.57 -5.01
CA TYR A 9 2.85 12.01 -6.17
C TYR A 9 2.95 10.92 -7.25
N LYS A 10 3.17 9.66 -6.86
CA LYS A 10 3.22 8.52 -7.81
C LYS A 10 1.86 8.23 -8.46
N MET A 11 0.78 8.46 -7.73
CA MET A 11 -0.60 8.33 -8.23
C MET A 11 -0.99 9.51 -9.13
N GLY A 12 -0.16 10.55 -9.25
CA GLY A 12 -0.40 11.73 -10.07
C GLY A 12 -1.10 12.88 -9.35
N TYR A 13 -1.28 12.78 -8.03
CA TYR A 13 -1.85 13.84 -7.20
C TYR A 13 -0.75 14.78 -6.70
N TYR A 14 -0.47 15.84 -7.47
CA TYR A 14 0.61 16.80 -7.18
C TYR A 14 0.24 17.85 -6.13
N ASP A 15 -1.05 18.26 -6.09
CA ASP A 15 -1.63 19.19 -5.12
C ASP A 15 -2.90 18.57 -4.49
N ALA A 16 -2.76 17.35 -3.98
CA ALA A 16 -3.88 16.63 -3.35
C ALA A 16 -4.45 17.45 -2.18
N ASP A 17 -5.77 17.57 -2.11
CA ASP A 17 -6.42 18.22 -0.96
C ASP A 17 -6.28 17.35 0.32
N PRO A 18 -6.49 17.93 1.52
CA PRO A 18 -6.34 17.21 2.77
C PRO A 18 -7.21 15.95 2.90
N HIS A 19 -8.40 15.91 2.27
CA HIS A 19 -9.24 14.71 2.30
C HIS A 19 -8.61 13.60 1.47
N LYS A 20 -8.11 13.91 0.27
CA LYS A 20 -7.43 12.92 -0.56
C LYS A 20 -6.19 12.35 0.12
N LYS A 21 -5.46 13.21 0.82
CA LYS A 21 -4.32 12.77 1.64
C LYS A 21 -4.72 11.82 2.75
N GLN A 22 -5.85 12.08 3.41
CA GLN A 22 -6.37 11.18 4.44
C GLN A 22 -6.82 9.84 3.85
N GLU A 23 -7.53 9.81 2.73
CA GLU A 23 -7.95 8.57 2.06
C GLU A 23 -6.76 7.67 1.70
N VAL A 24 -5.69 8.27 1.18
CA VAL A 24 -4.47 7.52 0.86
C VAL A 24 -3.75 7.06 2.12
N GLN A 25 -3.75 7.85 3.20
CA GLN A 25 -3.21 7.43 4.49
C GLN A 25 -3.96 6.22 5.06
N ASP A 26 -5.30 6.24 5.03
CA ASP A 26 -6.13 5.13 5.48
C ASP A 26 -5.86 3.86 4.66
N SER A 27 -5.62 4.02 3.35
CA SER A 27 -5.24 2.92 2.46
C SER A 27 -3.84 2.35 2.77
N ILE A 28 -2.89 3.22 3.13
CA ILE A 28 -1.56 2.81 3.57
C ILE A 28 -1.64 2.02 4.87
N ASP A 29 -2.44 2.48 5.83
CA ASP A 29 -2.61 1.84 7.13
C ASP A 29 -3.28 0.46 6.98
N ALA A 30 -4.30 0.35 6.12
CA ALA A 30 -4.92 -0.93 5.78
C ALA A 30 -3.94 -1.90 5.12
N ALA A 31 -3.06 -1.42 4.23
CA ALA A 31 -2.03 -2.25 3.62
C ALA A 31 -1.00 -2.74 4.66
N GLU A 32 -0.63 -1.91 5.63
CA GLU A 32 0.23 -2.33 6.75
C GLU A 32 -0.41 -3.41 7.60
N GLU A 33 -1.67 -3.23 7.98
CA GLU A 33 -2.41 -4.21 8.75
C GLU A 33 -2.49 -5.54 8.00
N PHE A 34 -2.76 -5.50 6.69
CA PHE A 34 -2.77 -6.69 5.85
C PHE A 34 -1.41 -7.39 5.78
N MET A 35 -0.30 -6.64 5.70
CA MET A 35 1.06 -7.20 5.75
C MET A 35 1.34 -7.87 7.10
N ARG A 36 0.98 -7.21 8.22
CA ARG A 36 1.15 -7.76 9.58
C ARG A 36 0.34 -9.04 9.77
N ALA A 37 -0.94 -9.01 9.41
CA ALA A 37 -1.85 -10.16 9.48
C ALA A 37 -1.36 -11.32 8.61
N SER A 38 -0.69 -11.01 7.49
CA SER A 38 -0.08 -12.01 6.60
C SER A 38 1.23 -12.59 7.14
N GLY A 39 1.77 -12.09 8.25
CA GLY A 39 3.00 -12.58 8.88
C GLY A 39 4.29 -11.90 8.40
N VAL A 40 4.21 -10.68 7.83
CA VAL A 40 5.41 -9.90 7.51
C VAL A 40 6.03 -9.36 8.82
N PRO A 41 7.33 -9.60 9.08
CA PRO A 41 8.03 -9.05 10.24
C PRO A 41 7.99 -7.52 10.29
N ALA A 42 7.89 -6.95 11.48
CA ALA A 42 7.72 -5.49 11.67
C ALA A 42 8.87 -4.68 11.07
N GLU A 43 10.09 -5.21 11.13
CA GLU A 43 11.29 -4.61 10.55
C GLU A 43 11.24 -4.52 9.02
N LEU A 44 10.43 -5.36 8.35
CA LEU A 44 10.27 -5.35 6.89
C LEU A 44 9.13 -4.44 6.42
N ILE A 45 8.26 -3.98 7.32
CA ILE A 45 7.12 -3.07 6.99
C ILE A 45 7.61 -1.68 6.56
N THR A 46 8.82 -1.29 6.97
CA THR A 46 9.44 -0.03 6.56
C THR A 46 10.36 -0.19 5.34
N SER A 47 10.43 -1.40 4.76
CA SER A 47 11.31 -1.69 3.62
C SER A 47 10.78 -1.11 2.31
N LYS A 48 11.66 -1.03 1.30
CA LYS A 48 11.27 -0.63 -0.07
C LYS A 48 10.20 -1.52 -0.69
N ARG A 49 10.14 -2.80 -0.31
CA ARG A 49 9.11 -3.74 -0.79
C ARG A 49 7.76 -3.45 -0.15
N ALA A 50 7.74 -3.19 1.15
CA ALA A 50 6.52 -2.77 1.85
C ALA A 50 5.97 -1.45 1.28
N TYR A 51 6.85 -0.49 0.98
CA TYR A 51 6.46 0.74 0.29
C TYR A 51 5.76 0.46 -1.05
N ALA A 52 6.27 -0.49 -1.85
CA ALA A 52 5.64 -0.87 -3.11
C ALA A 52 4.25 -1.47 -2.89
N VAL A 53 4.11 -2.36 -1.89
CA VAL A 53 2.82 -2.95 -1.51
C VAL A 53 1.81 -1.86 -1.14
N LYS A 54 2.18 -0.92 -0.26
CA LYS A 54 1.33 0.22 0.15
C LYS A 54 0.90 1.07 -1.03
N ALA A 55 1.84 1.40 -1.93
CA ALA A 55 1.55 2.23 -3.10
C ALA A 55 0.59 1.52 -4.08
N ILE A 56 0.80 0.23 -4.35
CA ILE A 56 -0.09 -0.57 -5.20
C ILE A 56 -1.49 -0.67 -4.56
N TYR A 57 -1.54 -0.85 -3.24
CA TYR A 57 -2.79 -0.97 -2.51
C TYR A 57 -3.60 0.32 -2.60
N ALA A 58 -2.98 1.45 -2.27
CA ALA A 58 -3.60 2.76 -2.34
C ALA A 58 -4.11 3.09 -3.76
N ASP A 59 -3.32 2.78 -4.80
CA ASP A 59 -3.71 3.01 -6.19
C ASP A 59 -4.91 2.14 -6.63
N ALA A 60 -4.99 0.88 -6.17
CA ALA A 60 -6.14 0.04 -6.50
C ALA A 60 -7.40 0.40 -5.71
N VAL A 61 -7.27 0.81 -4.45
CA VAL A 61 -8.39 1.36 -3.67
C VAL A 61 -8.93 2.62 -4.37
N ASP A 62 -8.04 3.52 -4.78
CA ASP A 62 -8.38 4.75 -5.52
C ASP A 62 -9.15 4.44 -6.82
N LYS A 63 -8.72 3.40 -7.53
CA LYS A 63 -9.35 2.94 -8.79
C LYS A 63 -10.60 2.07 -8.58
N GLY A 64 -10.96 1.74 -7.34
CA GLY A 64 -12.09 0.87 -7.03
C GLY A 64 -11.88 -0.60 -7.40
N THR A 65 -10.63 -1.06 -7.50
CA THR A 65 -10.27 -2.46 -7.83
C THR A 65 -9.41 -3.18 -6.77
N PRO A 66 -9.64 -2.99 -5.44
CA PRO A 66 -8.79 -3.59 -4.41
C PRO A 66 -8.80 -5.12 -4.43
N ASP A 67 -9.94 -5.74 -4.77
CA ASP A 67 -10.08 -7.21 -4.79
C ASP A 67 -9.18 -7.89 -5.83
N GLU A 68 -8.90 -7.20 -6.93
CA GLU A 68 -8.09 -7.75 -8.02
C GLU A 68 -6.63 -7.97 -7.60
N ILE A 69 -6.13 -7.15 -6.69
CA ILE A 69 -4.74 -7.19 -6.22
C ILE A 69 -4.57 -7.93 -4.89
N VAL A 70 -5.63 -8.05 -4.08
CA VAL A 70 -5.63 -8.75 -2.78
C VAL A 70 -5.98 -10.24 -2.90
N LYS A 71 -6.56 -10.69 -4.02
CA LYS A 71 -6.83 -12.11 -4.27
C LYS A 71 -5.56 -12.98 -4.17
N LYS A 72 -5.74 -14.28 -3.98
CA LYS A 72 -4.64 -15.26 -3.75
C LYS A 72 -3.49 -15.19 -4.77
N ASP A 73 -3.81 -14.98 -6.05
CA ASP A 73 -2.84 -14.83 -7.14
C ASP A 73 -2.56 -13.37 -7.50
N GLY A 74 -3.02 -12.44 -6.65
CA GLY A 74 -2.85 -11.01 -6.79
C GLY A 74 -1.41 -10.58 -6.51
N MET A 75 -1.01 -9.48 -7.15
CA MET A 75 0.37 -8.98 -7.10
C MET A 75 0.83 -8.66 -5.66
N ILE A 76 -0.05 -8.11 -4.82
CA ILE A 76 0.30 -7.80 -3.42
C ILE A 76 0.55 -9.08 -2.61
N VAL A 77 -0.28 -10.12 -2.78
CA VAL A 77 -0.11 -11.39 -2.08
C VAL A 77 1.21 -12.06 -2.48
N ALA A 78 1.59 -11.99 -3.76
CA ALA A 78 2.89 -12.48 -4.22
C ALA A 78 4.06 -11.71 -3.58
N LEU A 79 3.99 -10.37 -3.53
CA LEU A 79 5.03 -9.54 -2.92
C LEU A 79 5.16 -9.79 -1.41
N ILE A 80 4.04 -9.86 -0.70
CA ILE A 80 3.99 -10.20 0.73
C ILE A 80 4.61 -11.57 1.00
N SER A 81 4.35 -12.55 0.13
CA SER A 81 4.94 -13.89 0.23
C SER A 81 6.47 -13.89 0.16
N GLN A 82 7.07 -12.96 -0.59
CA GLN A 82 8.51 -12.78 -0.68
C GLN A 82 9.12 -12.06 0.53
N MET A 83 8.30 -11.38 1.33
CA MET A 83 8.73 -10.65 2.53
C MET A 83 8.61 -11.49 3.81
N ARG A 84 7.85 -12.58 3.80
CA ARG A 84 7.73 -13.51 4.92
C ARG A 84 8.96 -14.41 5.14
N ARG A 85 9.87 -14.46 4.16
CA ARG A 85 10.99 -15.40 4.10
C ARG A 85 12.28 -14.80 4.62
#